data_AF-A0A950NF79-F1
#
_entry.id   AF-A0A950NF79-F1
#
_cell.length_a   1.000
_cell.length_b   1.000
_cell.length_c   1.000
_cell.angle_alpha   90.00
_cell.angle_beta   90.00
_cell.angle_gamma   90.00
#
_symmetry.space_group_name_H-M   'P 1'
#
loop_
_entity.id
_entity.type
_entity.pdbx_description
1 polymer ?
#
loop_
_entity_poly.entity_id
_entity_poly.type
_entity_poly.pdbx_seq_one_letter_code
_entity_poly.pdbx_strand_id
1 'polypeptide(L)'
;MHVGEAVVLGAFKRPDGTQEVELKAVCPKPDFERLNVVLGSCRVAVPLDRPVDKPEREFKVTMRVDSPINLGDKLLVEFFYPGEQAGVH
;
A
#
# COMPACT_ATOMS: atom_id res chain seq x y z
N MET A 1 -0.50 8.69 12.57
CA MET A 1 -1.17 8.21 11.33
C MET A 1 -1.29 9.33 10.32
N HIS A 2 -0.60 9.19 9.18
CA HIS A 2 -0.66 10.13 8.05
C HIS A 2 -1.30 9.46 6.84
N VAL A 3 -2.12 10.19 6.07
CA VAL A 3 -2.80 9.60 4.90
C VAL A 3 -2.20 10.10 3.59
N GLY A 4 -2.21 9.25 2.57
CA GLY A 4 -1.91 9.61 1.19
C GLY A 4 -2.57 8.66 0.20
N GLU A 5 -2.10 8.71 -1.04
CA GLU A 5 -2.64 7.90 -2.13
C GLU A 5 -1.54 7.01 -2.72
N ALA A 6 -1.93 5.79 -3.09
CA ALA A 6 -1.16 4.92 -3.96
C ALA A 6 -1.91 4.74 -5.29
N VAL A 7 -1.18 4.77 -6.41
CA VAL A 7 -1.72 4.48 -7.73
C VAL A 7 -1.38 3.05 -8.09
N VAL A 8 -2.35 2.32 -8.63
CA VAL A 8 -2.17 0.95 -9.12
C VAL A 8 -1.41 0.98 -10.45
N LEU A 9 -0.23 0.37 -10.46
CA LEU A 9 0.61 0.18 -11.65
C LEU A 9 0.34 -1.17 -12.35
N GLY A 10 -0.26 -2.12 -11.64
CA GLY A 10 -0.54 -3.45 -12.16
C GLY A 10 -1.47 -4.22 -11.22
N ALA A 11 -2.29 -5.09 -11.80
CA ALA A 11 -3.31 -5.84 -11.08
C ALA A 11 -3.45 -7.22 -11.72
N PHE A 12 -3.08 -8.27 -10.99
CA PHE A 12 -3.04 -9.64 -11.48
C PHE A 12 -3.87 -10.55 -10.57
N LYS A 13 -4.90 -11.17 -11.15
CA LYS A 13 -5.74 -12.13 -10.43
C LYS A 13 -5.03 -13.47 -10.31
N ARG A 14 -4.95 -14.00 -9.09
CA ARG A 14 -4.36 -15.31 -8.81
C ARG A 14 -5.42 -16.43 -8.85
N PRO A 15 -5.02 -17.71 -9.07
CA PRO A 15 -5.94 -18.84 -9.13
C PRO A 15 -6.71 -19.10 -7.83
N ASP A 16 -6.15 -18.69 -6.68
CA ASP A 16 -6.76 -18.82 -5.35
C ASP A 16 -7.85 -17.76 -5.05
N GLY A 17 -8.12 -16.87 -6.01
CA GLY A 17 -9.10 -15.80 -5.88
C GLY A 17 -8.56 -14.52 -5.21
N THR A 18 -7.28 -14.47 -4.83
CA THR A 18 -6.62 -13.24 -4.41
C THR A 18 -6.16 -12.40 -5.61
N GLN A 19 -5.83 -11.14 -5.36
CA GLN A 19 -5.26 -10.26 -6.37
C GLN A 19 -3.90 -9.74 -5.89
N GLU A 20 -2.89 -9.92 -6.73
CA GLU A 20 -1.62 -9.23 -6.58
C GLU A 20 -1.73 -7.86 -7.25
N VAL A 21 -1.38 -6.81 -6.50
CA VAL A 21 -1.48 -5.43 -6.93
C VAL A 21 -0.12 -4.78 -6.77
N GLU A 22 0.37 -4.21 -7.87
CA GLU A 22 1.56 -3.38 -7.89
C GLU A 22 1.13 -1.92 -7.69
N LEU A 23 1.77 -1.24 -6.74
CA LEU A 23 1.37 0.07 -6.27
C LEU A 23 2.55 1.03 -6.27
N LYS A 24 2.26 2.29 -6.56
CA LYS A 24 3.18 3.41 -6.38
C LYS A 24 2.56 4.43 -5.43
N ALA A 25 3.18 4.66 -4.28
CA ALA A 25 2.79 5.71 -3.34
C ALA A 25 3.86 6.80 -3.26
N VAL A 26 3.42 8.04 -3.02
CA VAL A 26 4.32 9.15 -2.69
C VAL A 26 4.35 9.28 -1.17
N CYS A 27 5.49 8.95 -0.57
CA CYS A 27 5.73 9.14 0.86
C CYS A 27 5.90 10.64 1.14
N PRO A 28 5.05 11.25 2.00
CA PRO A 28 5.16 12.67 2.32
C PRO A 28 6.47 13.03 3.01
N LYS A 29 7.08 12.07 3.69
CA LYS A 29 8.34 12.21 4.42
C LYS A 29 9.21 10.95 4.27
N PRO A 30 10.55 11.10 4.34
CA PRO A 30 11.48 10.00 4.11
C PRO A 30 11.59 9.02 5.29
N ASP A 31 11.16 9.42 6.49
CA ASP A 31 11.33 8.69 7.75
C ASP A 31 10.15 7.76 8.11
N PHE A 32 9.20 7.55 7.20
CA PHE A 32 8.18 6.52 7.38
C PHE A 32 8.78 5.12 7.20
N GLU A 33 8.48 4.21 8.15
CA GLU A 33 8.98 2.82 8.12
C GLU A 33 7.96 1.83 7.57
N ARG A 34 6.67 2.18 7.62
CA ARG A 34 5.58 1.31 7.20
C ARG A 34 4.45 2.11 6.58
N LEU A 35 3.66 1.44 5.75
CA LEU A 35 2.35 1.91 5.35
C LEU A 35 1.32 0.79 5.44
N ASN A 36 0.06 1.14 5.64
CA ASN A 36 -1.07 0.27 5.34
C ASN A 36 -1.64 0.66 4.00
N VAL A 37 -1.90 -0.32 3.13
CA VAL A 37 -2.83 -0.15 2.01
C VAL A 37 -4.23 -0.45 2.52
N VAL A 38 -5.16 0.48 2.33
CA VAL A 38 -6.53 0.39 2.84
C VAL A 38 -7.51 0.16 1.70
N LEU A 39 -8.28 -0.94 1.79
CA LEU A 39 -9.35 -1.26 0.87
C LEU A 39 -10.61 -1.66 1.64
N GLY A 40 -11.60 -0.76 1.69
CA GLY A 40 -12.79 -0.96 2.52
C GLY A 40 -12.40 -1.13 4.00
N SER A 41 -12.71 -2.29 4.59
CA SER A 41 -12.31 -2.63 5.96
C SER A 41 -10.94 -3.31 6.06
N CYS A 42 -10.36 -3.76 4.94
CA CYS A 42 -9.10 -4.50 4.92
C CYS A 42 -7.90 -3.55 4.98
N ARG A 43 -6.93 -3.86 5.86
CA ARG A 43 -5.64 -3.18 5.93
C ARG A 43 -4.49 -4.15 5.72
N VAL A 44 -3.66 -3.88 4.73
CA VAL A 44 -2.45 -4.66 4.47
C VAL A 44 -1.23 -3.83 4.82
N ALA A 45 -0.50 -4.26 5.85
CA ALA A 45 0.75 -3.62 6.26
C ALA A 45 1.89 -3.96 5.30
N VAL A 46 2.57 -2.94 4.82
CA VAL A 46 3.73 -3.02 3.92
C VAL A 46 4.92 -2.37 4.61
N PRO A 47 6.02 -3.11 4.84
CA PRO A 47 7.26 -2.50 5.28
C PRO A 47 7.82 -1.62 4.17
N LEU A 48 8.21 -0.40 4.51
CA LEU A 48 8.98 0.44 3.61
C LEU A 48 10.46 0.12 3.84
N ASP A 49 11.16 -0.22 2.77
CA ASP A 49 12.62 -0.30 2.82
C ASP A 49 13.22 1.05 3.22
N ARG A 50 14.46 1.01 3.75
CA ARG A 50 15.24 2.16 4.25
C ARG A 50 15.04 3.43 3.42
N PRO A 51 15.15 4.63 4.04
CA PRO A 51 14.88 5.90 3.38
C PRO A 51 15.62 5.99 2.04
N VAL A 52 14.87 5.87 0.96
CA VAL A 52 15.34 6.12 -0.40
C VAL A 52 15.30 7.62 -0.60
N ASP A 53 16.32 8.15 -1.28
CA ASP A 53 16.51 9.58 -1.60
C ASP A 53 15.36 10.23 -2.41
N LYS A 54 14.34 9.45 -2.79
CA LYS A 54 13.17 9.89 -3.55
C LYS A 54 11.91 9.74 -2.70
N PRO A 55 10.91 10.63 -2.83
CA PRO A 55 9.65 10.51 -2.10
C PRO A 55 8.76 9.36 -2.63
N GLU A 56 8.98 8.90 -3.85
CA GLU A 56 8.19 7.85 -4.47
C GLU A 56 8.64 6.45 -4.01
N ARG A 57 7.67 5.56 -3.75
CA ARG A 57 7.89 4.15 -3.40
C ARG A 57 7.00 3.28 -4.27
N GLU A 58 7.60 2.27 -4.87
CA GLU A 58 6.88 1.20 -5.57
C GLU A 58 6.96 -0.07 -4.72
N PHE A 59 5.84 -0.76 -4.57
CA PHE A 59 5.74 -1.98 -3.77
C PHE A 59 4.61 -2.86 -4.29
N LYS A 60 4.66 -4.15 -3.94
CA LYS A 60 3.64 -5.12 -4.31
C LYS A 60 2.92 -5.62 -3.07
N VAL A 61 1.60 -5.78 -3.20
CA VAL A 61 0.75 -6.34 -2.15
C VAL A 61 -0.11 -7.44 -2.75
N THR A 62 -0.24 -8.54 -2.01
CA THR A 62 -1.25 -9.56 -2.30
C THR A 62 -2.39 -9.37 -1.32
N MET A 63 -3.60 -9.18 -1.82
CA MET A 63 -4.78 -9.02 -0.97
C MET A 63 -5.99 -9.71 -1.57
N ARG A 64 -6.93 -10.10 -0.70
CA ARG A 64 -8.25 -10.54 -1.14
C ARG A 64 -9.11 -9.30 -1.34
N VAL A 65 -9.68 -9.17 -2.53
CA VAL A 65 -10.52 -8.03 -2.88
C VAL A 65 -11.89 -8.52 -3.25
N ASP A 66 -12.92 -7.92 -2.66
CA ASP A 66 -14.31 -8.23 -3.00
C ASP A 66 -14.73 -7.54 -4.31
N SER A 67 -14.02 -6.47 -4.68
CA SER A 67 -14.16 -5.76 -5.95
C SER A 67 -12.82 -5.74 -6.70
N PRO A 68 -12.80 -6.00 -8.01
CA PRO A 68 -11.56 -6.02 -8.78
C PRO A 68 -10.89 -4.65 -8.79
N ILE A 69 -9.59 -4.64 -8.46
CA ILE A 69 -8.74 -3.45 -8.59
C ILE A 69 -8.18 -3.40 -10.01
N ASN A 70 -8.18 -2.23 -10.64
CA ASN A 70 -7.72 -2.04 -12.01
C ASN A 70 -6.49 -1.14 -12.07
N LEU A 71 -5.77 -1.25 -13.19
CA LEU A 71 -4.68 -0.34 -13.51
C LEU A 71 -5.16 1.12 -13.46
N GLY A 72 -4.43 1.97 -12.76
CA GLY A 72 -4.74 3.40 -12.60
C GLY A 72 -5.70 3.72 -11.45
N ASP A 73 -6.29 2.71 -10.79
CA ASP A 73 -7.09 2.95 -9.59
C ASP A 73 -6.24 3.59 -8.50
N LYS A 74 -6.89 4.40 -7.67
CA LYS A 74 -6.28 5.03 -6.51
C LYS A 74 -6.72 4.32 -5.24
N LEU A 75 -5.75 3.94 -4.41
CA LEU A 75 -5.98 3.35 -3.11
C LEU A 75 -5.53 4.31 -2.00
N LEU A 76 -6.26 4.30 -0.90
CA LEU A 76 -5.86 5.02 0.31
C LEU A 76 -4.69 4.29 0.97
N VAL A 77 -3.69 5.05 1.41
CA VAL A 77 -2.61 4.52 2.24
C VAL A 77 -2.47 5.31 3.55
N GLU A 78 -2.18 4.60 4.63
CA GLU A 78 -1.87 5.16 5.94
C GLU A 78 -0.37 4.96 6.20
N PHE A 79 0.41 6.03 6.37
CA PHE A 79 1.83 5.98 6.70
C PHE A 79 2.06 6.06 8.21
N PHE A 80 3.10 5.35 8.65
CA PHE A 80 3.47 5.20 10.06
C PHE A 80 4.96 5.47 10.27
N TYR A 81 5.28 6.30 11.26
CA TYR A 81 6.64 6.49 11.74
C TYR A 81 7.15 5.27 12.51
N PRO A 82 8.47 5.15 12.71
CA PRO A 82 9.05 4.19 13.63
C PRO A 82 8.33 4.18 14.98
N GLY A 83 7.89 2.99 15.42
CA GLY A 83 7.20 2.80 16.69
C GLY A 83 5.69 3.10 16.70
N GLU A 84 5.11 3.67 15.64
CA GLU A 84 3.65 3.73 15.50
C GLU A 84 3.09 2.33 15.16
N GLN A 85 1.99 1.94 15.79
CA GLN A 85 1.31 0.68 15.44
C GLN A 85 0.48 0.86 14.18
N ALA A 86 0.83 0.13 13.12
CA ALA A 86 -0.04 -0.08 11.98
C ALA A 86 -1.20 -0.99 12.40
N GLY A 87 -2.43 -0.48 12.37
CA GLY A 87 -3.61 -1.31 12.65
C GLY A 87 -3.72 -2.42 11.60
N VAL A 88 -3.56 -3.68 12.02
CA VAL A 88 -3.75 -4.86 11.16
C VAL A 88 -5.14 -5.41 11.47
N HIS A 89 -6.09 -5.23 10.54
CA HIS A 89 -7.45 -5.74 10.62
C HIS A 89 -7.88 -6.30 9.27
#